data_AF-M3I859-F1
#
_entry.id   AF-M3I859-F1
#
_cell.length_a   1.000
_cell.length_b   1.000
_cell.length_c   1.000
_cell.angle_alpha   90.00
_cell.angle_beta   90.00
_cell.angle_gamma   90.00
#
_symmetry.space_group_name_H-M   'P 1'
#
loop_
_entity.id
_entity.type
_entity.pdbx_description
1 polymer ?
#
loop_
_entity_poly.entity_id
_entity_poly.type
_entity_poly.pdbx_seq_one_letter_code
_entity_poly.pdbx_strand_id
1 'polypeptide(L)' 'MDNLKTSVHEIYLSLSGEGISTGIPTIFVRMAGCSLRCGMTVGRKLWCDTPYALSPKAG' A
#
# COMPACT_ATOMS: atom_id res chain seq x y z
N MET A 1 23.85 13.37 -0.30
CA MET A 1 22.73 12.64 0.32
C MET A 1 21.47 13.39 -0.05
N ASP A 2 20.91 13.05 -1.20
CA ASP A 2 19.66 13.65 -1.66
C ASP A 2 18.57 13.30 -0.65
N ASN A 3 17.82 14.31 -0.22
CA ASN A 3 16.69 14.15 0.69
C ASN A 3 15.75 13.08 0.12
N LEU A 4 15.75 11.89 0.71
CA LEU A 4 14.91 10.78 0.27
C LEU A 4 13.46 11.15 0.61
N LYS A 5 12.75 11.73 -0.36
CA LYS A 5 11.35 12.12 -0.20
C LYS A 5 10.49 10.85 -0.30
N THR A 6 10.26 10.19 0.83
CA THR A 6 9.40 9.01 0.94
C THR A 6 7.94 9.42 1.11
N SER A 7 7.06 8.94 0.23
CA SER A 7 5.62 9.23 0.27
C SER A 7 4.89 8.14 1.04
N VAL A 8 4.29 8.50 2.18
CA VAL A 8 3.52 7.59 3.04
C VAL A 8 2.03 7.90 2.86
N HIS A 9 1.23 6.90 2.54
CA HIS A 9 -0.22 7.05 2.36
C HIS A 9 -0.96 7.14 3.69
N GLU A 10 -0.65 6.24 4.61
CA GLU A 10 -1.28 6.20 5.95
C GLU A 10 -0.39 5.48 6.97
N ILE A 11 -0.55 5.88 8.23
CA ILE A 11 0.06 5.23 9.40
C ILE A 11 -1.03 5.03 10.44
N TYR A 12 -1.19 3.79 10.92
CA TYR A 12 -2.18 3.48 11.95
C TYR A 12 -1.77 2.28 12.79
N LEU A 13 -2.29 2.23 14.03
CA LEU A 13 -2.14 1.09 14.93
C LEU A 13 -3.37 0.19 14.81
N SER A 14 -3.14 -1.11 14.61
CA SER A 14 -4.20 -2.13 14.58
C SER A 14 -3.65 -3.50 15.01
N LEU A 15 -4.40 -4.57 14.79
CA LEU A 15 -3.92 -5.96 14.85
C LEU A 15 -3.60 -6.45 13.43
N SER A 16 -2.54 -7.25 13.27
CA SER A 16 -2.28 -7.93 12.00
C SER A 16 -3.41 -8.91 11.68
N GLY A 17 -4.00 -8.82 10.49
CA GLY A 17 -5.16 -9.63 10.10
C GLY A 17 -4.83 -10.94 9.38
N GLU A 18 -3.56 -11.13 8.97
CA GLU A 18 -3.17 -12.23 8.08
C GLU A 18 -1.83 -12.87 8.49
N GLY A 19 -1.59 -14.08 7.97
CA GLY A 19 -0.34 -14.82 8.12
C GLY A 19 -0.05 -15.27 9.55
N ILE A 20 1.24 -15.52 9.83
CA ILE A 20 1.71 -16.01 11.13
C ILE A 20 1.57 -14.98 12.26
N SER A 21 1.46 -13.70 11.91
CA SER A 21 1.34 -12.58 12.86
C SER A 21 -0.11 -12.22 13.17
N THR A 22 -1.09 -12.98 12.67
CA THR A 22 -2.52 -12.71 12.90
C THR A 22 -2.81 -12.52 14.39
N GLY A 23 -3.41 -11.38 14.75
CA GLY A 23 -3.77 -11.01 16.12
C GLY A 23 -2.72 -10.20 16.88
N ILE A 24 -1.50 -10.01 16.34
CA ILE A 24 -0.44 -9.24 17.01
C ILE A 24 -0.66 -7.73 16.80
N PRO A 25 -0.64 -6.90 17.87
CA PRO A 25 -0.65 -5.44 17.75
C PRO A 25 0.51 -4.93 16.89
N THR A 26 0.18 -4.17 15.84
CA THR A 26 1.11 -3.78 14.78
C THR A 26 0.83 -2.35 14.32
N ILE A 27 1.91 -1.56 14.19
CA ILE A 27 1.85 -0.27 13.50
C ILE A 27 2.02 -0.56 12.00
N PHE A 28 1.00 -0.23 11.22
CA PHE A 28 1.04 -0.31 9.77
C PHE A 28 1.53 1.00 9.19
N VAL A 29 2.49 0.92 8.27
CA VAL A 29 2.98 2.04 7.46
C VAL A 29 2.73 1.68 6.00
N ARG A 30 1.71 2.28 5.37
CA ARG A 30 1.42 2.06 3.96
C ARG A 30 2.14 3.12 3.12
N MET A 31 2.99 2.67 2.21
CA MET A 31 3.66 3.56 1.26
C MET A 31 2.72 3.92 0.09
N ALA A 32 2.89 5.10 -0.47
CA ALA A 32 2.22 5.50 -1.71
C ALA A 32 3.03 5.04 -2.93
N GLY A 33 2.36 4.50 -3.94
CA GLY A 33 2.97 4.03 -5.19
C GLY A 33 3.10 2.51 -5.30
N CYS A 34 2.94 1.98 -6.51
CA CYS A 34 3.15 0.56 -6.84
C CYS A 34 3.47 0.39 -8.33
N SER A 35 4.42 -0.46 -8.72
CA SER A 35 4.81 -0.64 -10.13
C SER A 35 3.99 -1.72 -10.88
N LEU A 36 3.30 -2.60 -10.16
CA LEU A 36 2.66 -3.79 -10.75
C LEU A 36 1.30 -3.52 -11.40
N ARG A 37 0.57 -2.49 -10.94
CA ARG A 37 -0.77 -2.10 -11.46
C ARG A 37 -1.70 -3.31 -11.66
N CYS A 38 -1.77 -4.16 -10.63
CA CYS A 38 -2.34 -5.50 -10.72
C CYS A 38 -3.66 -5.54 -11.52
N GLY A 39 -3.61 -6.27 -12.65
CA GLY A 39 -4.70 -6.61 -13.58
C GLY A 39 -5.29 -5.48 -14.41
N MET A 40 -4.61 -4.34 -14.49
CA MET A 40 -4.88 -3.38 -15.56
C MET A 40 -4.21 -3.87 -16.86
N THR A 41 -4.93 -4.65 -17.66
CA THR A 41 -4.50 -5.08 -19.00
C THR A 41 -5.55 -4.69 -20.03
N VAL A 42 -5.23 -4.79 -21.34
CA VAL A 42 -6.23 -4.61 -22.39
C VAL A 42 -7.35 -5.63 -22.16
N GLY A 43 -8.55 -5.14 -21.81
CA GLY A 43 -9.72 -5.98 -21.52
C GLY A 43 -9.88 -6.49 -20.09
N ARG A 44 -9.01 -6.13 -19.12
CA ARG A 44 -9.24 -6.41 -17.70
C ARG A 44 -9.14 -5.15 -16.85
N LYS A 45 -10.09 -5.04 -15.91
CA LYS A 45 -10.12 -3.99 -14.91
C LYS A 45 -9.12 -4.30 -13.80
N LEU A 46 -8.52 -3.24 -13.26
CA LEU A 46 -7.73 -3.29 -12.03
C LEU A 46 -8.47 -4.06 -10.92
N TRP A 47 -7.78 -5.01 -10.30
CA TRP A 47 -8.27 -5.90 -9.23
C TRP A 47 -7.48 -5.69 -7.93
N CYS A 48 -6.94 -4.48 -7.78
CA CYS A 48 -6.35 -4.02 -6.52
C CYS A 48 -7.49 -3.56 -5.60
N ASP A 49 -7.50 -4.08 -4.38
CA ASP A 49 -8.41 -3.71 -3.28
C ASP A 49 -8.12 -2.30 -2.72
N THR A 50 -6.90 -1.80 -2.93
CA THR A 50 -6.37 -0.54 -2.42
C THR A 50 -5.93 0.40 -3.56
N PRO A 51 -6.81 0.66 -4.56
CA PRO A 51 -6.43 1.38 -5.77
C PRO A 51 -6.05 2.85 -5.49
N TYR A 52 -6.54 3.41 -4.38
CA TYR A 52 -6.29 4.79 -3.97
C TYR A 52 -4.83 5.04 -3.54
N ALA A 53 -4.07 4.01 -3.14
CA ALA A 53 -2.67 4.12 -2.74
C ALA A 53 -1.66 3.92 -3.90
N LEU A 54 -2.14 3.68 -5.12
CA LEU A 54 -1.29 3.28 -6.26
C LEU A 54 -0.44 4.42 -6.85
N SER A 55 -0.85 5.68 -6.66
CA SER A 55 -0.14 6.85 -7.17
C SER A 55 1.02 7.23 -6.26
N PRO A 56 2.20 7.58 -6.79
CA PRO A 56 3.27 8.19 -5.99
C PRO A 56 2.88 9.52 -5.31
N LYS A 57 1.75 10.12 -5.70
CA LYS A 57 1.17 11.34 -5.09
C LYS A 57 0.02 11.04 -4.13
N ALA A 58 -0.19 9.78 -3.76
CA ALA A 58 -1.27 9.38 -2.87
C ALA A 58 -0.92 9.59 -1.38
N GLY A 59 0.31 9.94 -1.03
CA GLY A 59 0.70 10.27 0.34
C GLY A 59 0.89 11.75 0.56
#